data_AF-A0A1J5Q5P2-F1
#
_entry.id   AF-A0A1J5Q5P2-F1
#
_cell.length_a   1.000
_cell.length_b   1.000
_cell.length_c   1.000
_cell.angle_alpha   90.00
_cell.angle_beta   90.00
_cell.angle_gamma   90.00
#
_symmetry.space_group_name_H-M   'P 1'
#
loop_
_entity.id
_entity.type
_entity.pdbx_description
1 polymer ?
#
loop_
_entity_poly.entity_id
_entity_poly.type
_entity_poly.pdbx_seq_one_letter_code
_entity_poly.pdbx_strand_id
1 'polypeptide(L)'
;MPRPYTLTAISFDRLLTCILILGIAIVAIGGIYNFRLVALQDMYESRAKLEAPTIVNYLITIFSSALLPFAFAGFVTNRAYWRGAAVVALLLFLYPITLNKTALLTPLWLVTLLLLTRFFEARSLAIMSLLGPMLAGILLIAVVGPKAAQYFSTVNFRMIAIPSIGMDVYNDFFATHDLTSFCQISILKRIMQCPYQDQLSIVMERAYGLGNFNASLFSTEGIASVGTLFAPIPVFVCGLAIALANRLSAGLSDRFILISGAIFPQILLNVPLTTTLLTHGAALLFLLWYITPRTIFGQEASEKSAETQGSATRSRSLRRAAKIA
;
A
#
# COMPACT_ATOMS: atom_id res chain seq x y z
N MET A 1 11.14 18.90 -13.42
CA MET A 1 12.34 19.00 -12.56
C MET A 1 13.47 18.35 -13.33
N PRO A 2 14.56 19.08 -13.60
CA PRO A 2 15.80 18.46 -14.05
C PRO A 2 16.25 17.46 -12.98
N ARG A 3 16.63 16.24 -13.38
CA ARG A 3 17.09 15.18 -12.47
C ARG A 3 18.61 15.12 -12.53
N PRO A 4 19.34 15.73 -11.58
CA PRO A 4 20.80 15.67 -11.58
C PRO A 4 21.32 14.26 -11.26
N TYR A 5 20.51 13.42 -10.60
CA TYR A 5 20.89 12.07 -10.19
C TYR A 5 19.90 11.05 -10.76
N THR A 6 20.35 10.28 -11.74
CA THR A 6 19.66 9.09 -12.24
C THR A 6 20.58 7.89 -12.05
N LEU A 7 20.08 6.81 -11.43
CA LEU A 7 20.86 5.58 -11.30
C LEU A 7 21.13 4.97 -12.68
N THR A 8 22.28 4.31 -12.84
CA THR A 8 22.51 3.43 -13.99
C THR A 8 21.72 2.13 -13.79
N ALA A 9 21.49 1.36 -14.87
CA ALA A 9 20.80 0.07 -14.77
C ALA A 9 21.51 -0.90 -13.80
N ILE A 10 22.85 -0.89 -13.76
CA ILE A 10 23.66 -1.71 -12.86
C ILE A 10 23.48 -1.27 -11.41
N SER A 11 23.55 0.04 -11.14
CA SER A 11 23.33 0.57 -9.79
C SER A 11 21.90 0.31 -9.31
N PHE A 12 20.93 0.32 -10.21
CA PHE A 12 19.55 -0.04 -9.90
C PHE A 12 19.42 -1.52 -9.48
N ASP A 13 20.00 -2.47 -10.23
CA ASP A 13 19.96 -3.89 -9.83
C ASP A 13 20.67 -4.11 -8.47
N ARG A 14 21.82 -3.46 -8.25
CA ARG A 14 22.51 -3.50 -6.95
C ARG A 14 21.65 -2.96 -5.81
N LEU A 15 20.91 -1.88 -6.03
CA LEU A 15 19.96 -1.33 -5.06
C LEU A 15 18.85 -2.34 -4.73
N LEU A 16 18.25 -2.98 -5.75
CA LEU A 16 17.23 -4.01 -5.55
C LEU A 16 17.77 -5.21 -4.76
N THR A 17 18.98 -5.67 -5.08
CA THR A 17 19.64 -6.74 -4.34
C THR A 17 19.98 -6.31 -2.90
N CYS A 18 20.41 -5.07 -2.69
CA CYS A 18 20.65 -4.54 -1.34
C CYS A 18 19.36 -4.54 -0.50
N ILE A 19 18.24 -4.08 -1.07
CA ILE A 19 16.92 -4.14 -0.41
C ILE A 19 16.56 -5.60 -0.06
N LEU A 20 16.79 -6.54 -0.98
CA LEU A 20 16.51 -7.95 -0.73
C LEU A 20 17.35 -8.51 0.43
N ILE A 21 18.67 -8.25 0.44
CA ILE A 21 19.58 -8.72 1.49
C ILE A 21 19.20 -8.11 2.85
N LEU A 22 18.91 -6.81 2.90
CA LEU A 22 18.45 -6.15 4.12
C LEU A 22 17.10 -6.71 4.58
N GLY A 23 16.21 -7.06 3.65
CA GLY A 23 14.95 -7.74 3.94
C GLY A 23 15.17 -9.09 4.61
N ILE A 24 16.12 -9.90 4.12
CA ILE A 24 16.50 -11.18 4.75
C ILE A 24 17.00 -10.94 6.18
N ALA A 25 17.91 -9.97 6.38
CA ALA A 25 18.42 -9.63 7.70
C ALA A 25 17.32 -9.20 8.67
N ILE A 26 16.36 -8.38 8.22
CA ILE A 26 15.23 -7.92 9.04
C ILE A 26 14.28 -9.07 9.39
N VAL A 27 13.98 -9.97 8.44
CA VAL A 27 13.19 -11.17 8.72
C VAL A 27 13.91 -12.06 9.74
N ALA A 28 15.22 -12.25 9.61
CA ALA A 28 16.00 -13.03 10.56
C ALA A 28 15.99 -12.41 11.96
N ILE A 29 16.24 -11.10 12.08
CA ILE A 29 16.20 -10.37 13.35
C ILE A 29 14.78 -10.41 13.94
N GLY A 30 13.75 -10.15 13.14
CA GLY A 30 12.36 -10.20 13.58
C GLY A 30 11.95 -11.61 14.04
N GLY A 31 12.47 -12.65 13.39
CA GLY A 31 12.27 -14.04 13.78
C GLY A 31 12.87 -14.37 15.15
N ILE A 32 14.02 -13.78 15.50
CA ILE A 32 14.65 -13.97 16.82
C ILE A 32 13.74 -13.45 17.94
N TYR A 33 13.06 -12.31 17.73
CA TYR A 33 12.23 -11.71 18.77
C TYR A 33 10.82 -12.32 18.86
N ASN A 34 10.18 -12.58 17.71
CA ASN A 34 8.72 -12.70 17.67
C ASN A 34 8.17 -13.89 16.87
N PHE A 35 9.00 -14.85 16.45
CA PHE A 35 8.51 -15.94 15.60
C PHE A 35 7.48 -16.82 16.32
N ARG A 36 6.22 -16.74 15.88
CA ARG A 36 5.12 -17.61 16.34
C ARG A 36 4.23 -18.02 15.17
N LEU A 37 4.02 -19.32 15.01
CA LEU A 37 3.04 -19.85 14.08
C LEU A 37 1.73 -20.08 14.83
N VAL A 38 0.78 -19.15 14.65
CA VAL A 38 -0.51 -19.15 15.35
C VAL A 38 -1.64 -19.14 14.32
N ALA A 39 -2.71 -19.88 14.61
CA ALA A 39 -3.93 -19.84 13.81
C ALA A 39 -4.55 -18.44 13.83
N LEU A 40 -5.28 -18.06 12.77
CA LEU A 40 -5.89 -16.72 12.66
C LEU A 40 -6.85 -16.36 13.80
N GLN A 41 -7.34 -17.37 14.55
CA GLN A 41 -8.27 -17.21 15.67
C GLN A 41 -7.57 -16.69 16.94
N ASP A 42 -6.36 -17.16 17.25
CA ASP A 42 -5.61 -16.79 18.47
C ASP A 42 -4.59 -15.66 18.24
N MET A 43 -4.64 -15.06 17.05
CA MET A 43 -3.71 -14.03 16.58
C MET A 43 -3.72 -12.79 17.49
N TYR A 44 -4.89 -12.35 17.96
CA TYR A 44 -5.02 -11.12 18.75
C TYR A 44 -4.39 -11.26 20.14
N GLU A 45 -4.59 -12.40 20.82
CA GLU A 45 -3.98 -12.68 22.12
C GLU A 45 -2.47 -12.87 22.03
N SER A 46 -2.01 -13.49 20.94
CA SER A 46 -0.59 -13.72 20.70
C SER A 46 0.14 -12.43 20.32
N ARG A 47 -0.54 -11.48 19.65
CA ARG A 47 0.03 -10.18 19.26
C ARG A 47 0.30 -9.27 20.45
N ALA A 48 -0.54 -9.32 21.48
CA ALA A 48 -0.34 -8.53 22.70
C ALA A 48 0.92 -8.94 23.49
N LYS A 49 1.45 -10.15 23.23
CA LYS A 49 2.64 -10.72 23.89
C LYS A 49 3.93 -10.53 23.09
N LEU A 50 3.87 -9.84 21.95
CA LEU A 50 5.04 -9.59 21.12
C LEU A 50 5.80 -8.37 21.64
N GLU A 51 7.01 -8.60 22.16
CA GLU A 51 7.90 -7.54 22.62
C GLU A 51 9.13 -7.48 21.71
N ALA A 52 9.03 -6.69 20.64
CA ALA A 52 10.18 -6.32 19.83
C ALA A 52 10.58 -4.86 20.10
N PRO A 53 11.89 -4.55 19.98
CA PRO A 53 12.35 -3.17 19.98
C PRO A 53 11.59 -2.34 18.94
N THR A 54 11.18 -1.13 19.32
CA THR A 54 10.42 -0.21 18.47
C THR A 54 11.07 0.00 17.10
N ILE A 55 12.41 0.07 17.05
CA ILE A 55 13.17 0.23 15.80
C ILE A 55 12.96 -0.95 14.85
N VAL A 56 12.95 -2.19 15.37
CA VAL A 56 12.73 -3.39 14.57
C VAL A 56 11.32 -3.39 13.98
N ASN A 57 10.31 -2.97 14.77
CA ASN A 57 8.93 -2.84 14.29
C ASN A 57 8.80 -1.79 13.16
N TYR A 58 9.49 -0.65 13.29
CA TYR A 58 9.55 0.35 12.22
C TYR A 58 10.20 -0.20 10.95
N LEU A 59 11.33 -0.90 11.08
CA LEU A 59 12.03 -1.50 9.94
C LEU A 59 11.18 -2.56 9.24
N ILE A 60 10.56 -3.47 10.00
CA ILE A 60 9.63 -4.47 9.45
C ILE A 60 8.50 -3.79 8.68
N THR A 61 7.92 -2.73 9.26
CA THR A 61 6.83 -1.99 8.62
C THR A 61 7.29 -1.40 7.29
N ILE A 62 8.36 -0.60 7.28
CA ILE A 62 8.91 0.04 6.07
C ILE A 62 9.26 -1.00 4.99
N PHE A 63 9.86 -2.12 5.38
CA PHE A 63 10.22 -3.17 4.42
C PHE A 63 8.99 -3.86 3.84
N SER A 64 8.01 -4.19 4.68
CA SER A 64 6.78 -4.87 4.25
C SER A 64 5.89 -4.01 3.36
N SER A 65 5.80 -2.69 3.62
CA SER A 65 4.86 -1.80 2.90
C SER A 65 5.48 -1.05 1.73
N ALA A 66 6.78 -0.75 1.74
CA ALA A 66 7.43 0.08 0.73
C ALA A 66 8.53 -0.66 -0.03
N LEU A 67 9.56 -1.14 0.68
CA LEU A 67 10.80 -1.57 0.03
C LEU A 67 10.67 -2.91 -0.69
N LEU A 68 10.05 -3.91 -0.06
CA LEU A 68 9.85 -5.22 -0.69
C LEU A 68 8.87 -5.14 -1.88
N PRO A 69 7.71 -4.47 -1.79
CA PRO A 69 6.85 -4.25 -2.96
C PRO A 69 7.57 -3.54 -4.12
N PHE A 70 8.39 -2.53 -3.83
CA PHE A 70 9.23 -1.87 -4.83
C PHE A 70 10.26 -2.82 -5.45
N ALA A 71 10.95 -3.62 -4.64
CA ALA A 71 11.93 -4.59 -5.13
C ALA A 71 11.28 -5.68 -5.98
N PHE A 72 10.10 -6.15 -5.59
CA PHE A 72 9.29 -7.08 -6.38
C PHE A 72 8.97 -6.50 -7.76
N ALA A 73 8.46 -5.26 -7.82
CA ALA A 73 8.18 -4.59 -9.09
C ALA A 73 9.44 -4.48 -9.96
N GLY A 74 10.59 -4.12 -9.37
CA GLY A 74 11.87 -4.01 -10.06
C GLY A 74 12.38 -5.34 -10.63
N PHE A 75 12.35 -6.41 -9.85
CA PHE A 75 12.77 -7.74 -10.33
C PHE A 75 11.87 -8.27 -11.44
N VAL A 76 10.56 -8.04 -11.34
CA VAL A 76 9.60 -8.43 -12.37
C VAL A 76 9.86 -7.66 -13.67
N THR A 77 10.07 -6.34 -13.61
CA THR A 77 10.44 -5.55 -14.79
C THR A 77 11.74 -6.05 -15.43
N ASN A 78 12.74 -6.42 -14.61
CA ASN A 78 14.00 -6.98 -15.09
C ASN A 78 13.92 -8.47 -15.51
N ARG A 79 12.71 -9.06 -15.57
CA ARG A 79 12.45 -10.49 -15.86
C ARG A 79 13.20 -11.48 -14.92
N ALA A 80 13.65 -11.01 -13.76
CA ALA A 80 14.35 -11.79 -12.74
C ALA A 80 13.36 -12.48 -11.77
N TYR A 81 12.50 -13.35 -12.31
CA TYR A 81 11.38 -13.94 -11.57
C TYR A 81 11.80 -14.71 -10.30
N TRP A 82 12.98 -15.34 -10.29
CA TRP A 82 13.51 -16.02 -9.10
C TRP A 82 13.74 -15.07 -7.93
N ARG A 83 14.29 -13.87 -8.20
CA ARG A 83 14.47 -12.84 -7.16
C ARG A 83 13.12 -12.27 -6.72
N GLY A 84 12.18 -12.13 -7.65
CA GLY A 84 10.79 -11.76 -7.33
C GLY A 84 10.11 -12.78 -6.40
N ALA A 85 10.28 -14.08 -6.67
CA ALA A 85 9.77 -15.16 -5.82
C ALA A 85 10.39 -15.12 -4.42
N ALA A 86 11.69 -14.82 -4.31
CA ALA A 86 12.34 -14.62 -3.01
C ALA A 86 11.72 -13.47 -2.21
N VAL A 87 11.34 -12.37 -2.86
CA VAL A 87 10.62 -11.26 -2.18
C VAL A 87 9.26 -11.70 -1.66
N VAL A 88 8.50 -12.45 -2.46
CA VAL A 88 7.19 -12.99 -2.04
C VAL A 88 7.36 -13.94 -0.84
N ALA A 89 8.37 -14.80 -0.85
CA ALA A 89 8.69 -15.67 0.27
C ALA A 89 9.04 -14.87 1.54
N LEU A 90 9.86 -13.82 1.44
CA LEU A 90 10.17 -12.95 2.57
C LEU A 90 8.93 -12.26 3.14
N LEU A 91 8.04 -11.76 2.28
CA LEU A 91 6.78 -11.16 2.71
C LEU A 91 5.90 -12.17 3.46
N LEU A 92 5.86 -13.44 3.01
CA LEU A 92 5.17 -14.51 3.73
C LEU A 92 5.80 -14.79 5.11
N PHE A 93 7.13 -14.79 5.21
CA PHE A 93 7.82 -14.96 6.50
C PHE A 93 7.62 -13.81 7.48
N LEU A 94 7.18 -12.64 7.03
CA LEU A 94 6.80 -11.55 7.93
C LEU A 94 5.47 -11.80 8.65
N TYR A 95 4.61 -12.69 8.16
CA TYR A 95 3.37 -13.06 8.85
C TYR A 95 3.62 -13.66 10.25
N PRO A 96 4.40 -14.75 10.43
CA PRO A 96 4.64 -15.33 11.75
C PRO A 96 5.41 -14.40 12.70
N ILE A 97 6.04 -13.34 12.18
CA ILE A 97 6.76 -12.34 12.98
C ILE A 97 5.82 -11.23 13.47
N THR A 98 4.88 -10.80 12.63
CA THR A 98 4.02 -9.64 12.91
C THR A 98 2.62 -10.01 13.37
N LEU A 99 2.19 -11.25 13.14
CA LEU A 99 0.83 -11.75 13.36
C LEU A 99 -0.22 -10.76 12.83
N ASN A 100 0.01 -10.25 11.62
CA ASN A 100 -0.85 -9.28 10.97
C ASN A 100 -1.43 -9.83 9.66
N LYS A 101 -2.75 -9.69 9.49
CA LYS A 101 -3.47 -10.10 8.28
C LYS A 101 -2.98 -9.38 7.03
N THR A 102 -2.55 -8.13 7.14
CA THR A 102 -1.99 -7.40 6.00
C THR A 102 -0.70 -8.03 5.51
N ALA A 103 0.21 -8.44 6.41
CA ALA A 103 1.46 -9.10 6.04
C ALA A 103 1.21 -10.44 5.30
N LEU A 104 0.17 -11.19 5.71
CA LEU A 104 -0.24 -12.43 5.04
C LEU A 104 -0.82 -12.19 3.64
N LEU A 105 -1.63 -11.14 3.47
CA LEU A 105 -2.35 -10.87 2.22
C LEU A 105 -1.53 -10.08 1.20
N THR A 106 -0.54 -9.28 1.64
CA THR A 106 0.37 -8.53 0.76
C THR A 106 1.01 -9.37 -0.34
N PRO A 107 1.67 -10.52 -0.08
CA PRO A 107 2.30 -11.32 -1.13
C PRO A 107 1.29 -11.83 -2.16
N LEU A 108 0.12 -12.31 -1.69
CA LEU A 108 -0.96 -12.75 -2.58
C LEU A 108 -1.44 -11.58 -3.45
N TRP A 109 -1.65 -10.41 -2.84
CA TRP A 109 -2.10 -9.20 -3.52
C TRP A 109 -1.14 -8.74 -4.62
N LEU A 110 0.17 -8.72 -4.35
CA LEU A 110 1.18 -8.34 -5.34
C LEU A 110 1.20 -9.28 -6.54
N VAL A 111 1.10 -10.59 -6.30
CA VAL A 111 1.04 -11.59 -7.38
C VAL A 111 -0.25 -11.44 -8.18
N THR A 112 -1.39 -11.26 -7.51
CA THR A 112 -2.67 -11.03 -8.19
C THR A 112 -2.62 -9.78 -9.08
N LEU A 113 -2.13 -8.66 -8.58
CA LEU A 113 -1.98 -7.44 -9.38
C LEU A 113 -1.04 -7.66 -10.56
N LEU A 114 0.10 -8.32 -10.35
CA LEU A 114 1.01 -8.66 -11.44
C LEU A 114 0.31 -9.46 -12.55
N LEU A 115 -0.42 -10.51 -12.19
CA LEU A 115 -1.15 -11.33 -13.16
C LEU A 115 -2.20 -10.50 -13.90
N LEU A 116 -2.95 -9.66 -13.19
CA LEU A 116 -3.98 -8.83 -13.79
C LEU A 116 -3.43 -7.72 -14.71
N THR A 117 -2.23 -7.19 -14.45
CA THR A 117 -1.59 -6.20 -15.36
C THR A 117 -1.26 -6.75 -16.75
N ARG A 118 -1.29 -8.08 -16.93
CA ARG A 118 -1.16 -8.71 -18.26
C ARG A 118 -2.41 -8.55 -19.11
N PHE A 119 -3.58 -8.46 -18.47
CA PHE A 119 -4.87 -8.40 -19.16
C PHE A 119 -5.48 -7.00 -19.19
N PHE A 120 -5.18 -6.17 -18.18
CA PHE A 120 -5.80 -4.86 -18.01
C PHE A 120 -4.77 -3.72 -17.98
N GLU A 121 -5.20 -2.54 -18.40
CA GLU A 121 -4.47 -1.29 -18.17
C GLU A 121 -4.48 -0.92 -16.68
N ALA A 122 -3.47 -0.17 -16.23
CA ALA A 122 -3.28 0.16 -14.82
C ALA A 122 -4.50 0.87 -14.20
N ARG A 123 -5.13 1.79 -14.95
CA ARG A 123 -6.33 2.52 -14.49
C ARG A 123 -7.52 1.58 -14.29
N SER A 124 -7.84 0.77 -15.29
CA SER A 124 -8.94 -0.20 -15.20
C SER A 124 -8.69 -1.22 -14.10
N LEU A 125 -7.44 -1.65 -13.94
CA LEU A 125 -7.05 -2.56 -12.89
C LEU A 125 -7.24 -1.97 -11.49
N ALA A 126 -6.84 -0.71 -11.26
CA ALA A 126 -7.06 -0.05 -9.98
C ALA A 126 -8.56 0.03 -9.63
N ILE A 127 -9.40 0.38 -10.61
CA ILE A 127 -10.86 0.42 -10.43
C ILE A 127 -11.41 -0.97 -10.12
N MET A 128 -11.04 -2.00 -10.90
CA MET A 128 -11.50 -3.37 -10.69
C MET A 128 -10.99 -3.97 -9.37
N SER A 129 -9.78 -3.61 -8.95
CA SER A 129 -9.18 -4.08 -7.70
C SER A 129 -9.95 -3.60 -6.47
N LEU A 130 -10.67 -2.47 -6.60
CA LEU A 130 -11.53 -1.91 -5.57
C LEU A 130 -12.97 -2.39 -5.72
N LEU A 131 -13.57 -2.16 -6.90
CA LEU A 131 -15.00 -2.43 -7.13
C LEU A 131 -15.32 -3.91 -7.26
N GLY A 132 -14.39 -4.73 -7.76
CA GLY A 132 -14.59 -6.16 -7.94
C GLY A 132 -14.88 -6.88 -6.62
N PRO A 133 -13.99 -6.78 -5.60
CA PRO A 133 -14.23 -7.38 -4.29
C PRO A 133 -15.49 -6.84 -3.59
N MET A 134 -15.78 -5.53 -3.75
CA MET A 134 -16.99 -4.93 -3.19
C MET A 134 -18.25 -5.55 -3.80
N LEU A 135 -18.35 -5.54 -5.14
CA LEU A 135 -19.50 -6.09 -5.86
C LEU A 135 -19.66 -7.59 -5.57
N ALA A 136 -18.55 -8.35 -5.55
CA ALA A 136 -18.59 -9.76 -5.20
C ALA A 136 -19.19 -9.99 -3.81
N GLY A 137 -18.83 -9.19 -2.82
CA GLY A 137 -19.39 -9.34 -1.48
C GLY A 137 -20.88 -8.98 -1.41
N ILE A 138 -21.32 -7.96 -2.15
CA ILE A 138 -22.75 -7.59 -2.25
C ILE A 138 -23.56 -8.71 -2.93
N LEU A 139 -23.05 -9.29 -4.01
CA LEU A 139 -23.72 -10.40 -4.69
C LEU A 139 -23.73 -11.67 -3.82
N LEU A 140 -22.63 -11.97 -3.13
CA LEU A 140 -22.55 -13.13 -2.24
C LEU A 140 -23.52 -13.04 -1.07
N ILE A 141 -23.66 -11.87 -0.44
CA ILE A 141 -24.64 -11.70 0.65
C ILE A 141 -26.08 -11.77 0.13
N ALA A 142 -26.34 -11.25 -1.07
CA ALA A 142 -27.67 -11.30 -1.68
C ALA A 142 -28.09 -12.73 -2.08
N VAL A 143 -27.16 -13.55 -2.58
CA VAL A 143 -27.45 -14.91 -3.07
C VAL A 143 -27.33 -15.98 -1.98
N VAL A 144 -26.27 -15.92 -1.17
CA VAL A 144 -25.91 -16.96 -0.19
C VAL A 144 -26.38 -16.60 1.22
N GLY A 145 -26.82 -15.36 1.44
CA GLY A 145 -27.32 -14.89 2.72
C GLY A 145 -26.25 -14.94 3.83
N PRO A 146 -26.63 -15.24 5.08
CA PRO A 146 -25.75 -15.12 6.25
C PRO A 146 -24.43 -15.89 6.17
N LYS A 147 -24.34 -16.94 5.35
CA LYS A 147 -23.09 -17.70 5.15
C LYS A 147 -21.98 -16.86 4.50
N ALA A 148 -22.34 -15.82 3.75
CA ALA A 148 -21.40 -14.86 3.17
C ALA A 148 -21.08 -13.68 4.10
N ALA A 149 -21.66 -13.61 5.30
CA ALA A 149 -21.52 -12.48 6.21
C ALA A 149 -20.05 -12.21 6.60
N GLN A 150 -19.23 -13.25 6.75
CA GLN A 150 -17.81 -13.08 7.09
C GLN A 150 -17.01 -12.38 5.97
N TYR A 151 -17.26 -12.76 4.71
CA TYR A 151 -16.64 -12.10 3.56
C TYR A 151 -17.11 -10.65 3.45
N PHE A 152 -18.43 -10.44 3.53
CA PHE A 152 -19.04 -9.11 3.46
C PHE A 152 -18.52 -8.20 4.57
N SER A 153 -18.46 -8.69 5.81
CA SER A 153 -17.93 -7.95 6.97
C SER A 153 -16.44 -7.60 6.80
N THR A 154 -15.64 -8.48 6.20
CA THR A 154 -14.21 -8.22 6.03
C THR A 154 -13.93 -7.22 4.90
N VAL A 155 -14.56 -7.40 3.74
CA VAL A 155 -14.27 -6.60 2.55
C VAL A 155 -15.13 -5.35 2.50
N ASN A 156 -16.46 -5.49 2.45
CA ASN A 156 -17.34 -4.33 2.28
C ASN A 156 -17.38 -3.47 3.54
N PHE A 157 -17.47 -4.12 4.71
CA PHE A 157 -17.62 -3.38 5.95
C PHE A 157 -16.25 -2.87 6.48
N ARG A 158 -15.32 -3.76 6.83
CA ARG A 158 -14.06 -3.35 7.47
C ARG A 158 -13.10 -2.61 6.56
N MET A 159 -13.03 -2.93 5.26
CA MET A 159 -12.07 -2.29 4.36
C MET A 159 -12.61 -0.98 3.76
N ILE A 160 -13.93 -0.83 3.60
CA ILE A 160 -14.54 0.32 2.92
C ILE A 160 -15.45 1.13 3.86
N ALA A 161 -16.49 0.50 4.42
CA ALA A 161 -17.48 1.24 5.22
C ALA A 161 -16.88 1.83 6.51
N ILE A 162 -16.05 1.09 7.24
CA ILE A 162 -15.47 1.55 8.51
C ILE A 162 -14.62 2.82 8.32
N PRO A 163 -13.65 2.89 7.37
CA PRO A 163 -12.94 4.13 7.09
C PRO A 163 -13.85 5.33 6.76
N SER A 164 -14.95 5.11 6.05
CA SER A 164 -15.93 6.16 5.72
C SER A 164 -16.74 6.61 6.95
N ILE A 165 -17.26 5.67 7.73
CA ILE A 165 -17.93 5.94 9.01
C ILE A 165 -16.96 6.62 10.00
N GLY A 166 -15.67 6.31 9.88
CA GLY A 166 -14.56 6.95 10.57
C GLY A 166 -14.54 8.47 10.49
N MET A 167 -15.05 9.06 9.41
CA MET A 167 -15.13 10.52 9.29
C MET A 167 -16.25 11.09 10.15
N ASP A 168 -17.41 10.41 10.20
CA ASP A 168 -18.58 10.86 10.95
C ASP A 168 -18.37 10.73 12.46
N VAL A 169 -17.87 9.58 12.92
CA VAL A 169 -17.57 9.33 14.34
C VAL A 169 -16.54 10.32 14.88
N TYR A 170 -15.49 10.61 14.10
CA TYR A 170 -14.48 11.59 14.51
C TYR A 170 -15.07 13.00 14.50
N ASN A 171 -15.92 13.34 13.55
CA ASN A 171 -16.59 14.63 13.50
C ASN A 171 -17.48 14.85 14.73
N ASP A 172 -18.29 13.86 15.10
CA ASP A 172 -19.16 13.91 16.28
C ASP A 172 -18.34 14.10 17.57
N PHE A 173 -17.27 13.32 17.75
CA PHE A 173 -16.41 13.40 18.93
C PHE A 173 -15.73 14.78 19.05
N PHE A 174 -15.06 15.24 18.00
CA PHE A 174 -14.28 16.50 18.01
C PHE A 174 -15.15 17.76 17.85
N ALA A 175 -16.47 17.62 17.69
CA ALA A 175 -17.38 18.75 17.78
C ALA A 175 -17.53 19.26 19.23
N THR A 176 -17.31 18.39 20.22
CA THR A 176 -17.51 18.70 21.64
C THR A 176 -16.26 18.52 22.50
N HIS A 177 -15.20 17.92 21.94
CA HIS A 177 -13.93 17.66 22.64
C HIS A 177 -12.76 18.41 22.02
N ASP A 178 -11.67 18.55 22.79
CA ASP A 178 -10.46 19.25 22.39
C ASP A 178 -9.80 18.64 21.13
N LEU A 179 -9.23 19.48 20.27
CA LEU A 179 -8.56 19.04 19.06
C LEU A 179 -7.16 18.47 19.36
N THR A 180 -6.71 17.51 18.55
CA THR A 180 -5.39 16.88 18.74
C THR A 180 -4.23 17.77 18.31
N SER A 181 -4.48 18.80 17.49
CA SER A 181 -3.45 19.71 16.96
C SER A 181 -2.22 18.96 16.41
N PHE A 182 -2.43 17.91 15.61
CA PHE A 182 -1.36 17.08 15.03
C PHE A 182 -0.48 16.31 16.01
N CYS A 183 -0.92 16.10 17.25
CA CYS A 183 -0.20 15.33 18.27
C CYS A 183 0.24 13.92 17.83
N GLN A 184 -0.47 13.31 16.88
CA GLN A 184 -0.11 11.99 16.33
C GLN A 184 1.28 11.95 15.67
N ILE A 185 1.85 13.11 15.33
CA ILE A 185 3.19 13.21 14.74
C ILE A 185 4.19 13.35 15.89
N SER A 186 5.01 12.31 16.12
CA SER A 186 5.97 12.25 17.25
C SER A 186 6.93 13.44 17.35
N ILE A 187 7.21 14.13 16.24
CA ILE A 187 8.03 15.34 16.21
C ILE A 187 7.23 16.55 16.72
N LEU A 188 6.00 16.72 16.24
CA LEU A 188 5.13 17.82 16.66
C LEU A 188 4.64 17.67 18.10
N LYS A 189 4.48 16.43 18.57
CA LYS A 189 4.16 16.10 19.97
C LYS A 189 5.13 16.73 20.98
N ARG A 190 6.36 17.08 20.60
CA ARG A 190 7.34 17.73 21.49
C ARG A 190 7.11 19.23 21.67
N ILE A 191 6.42 19.87 20.73
CA ILE A 191 6.23 21.32 20.67
C ILE A 191 4.76 21.73 20.88
N MET A 192 3.83 20.77 20.77
CA MET A 192 2.39 21.00 20.90
C MET A 192 1.85 20.35 22.16
N GLN A 193 0.87 20.99 22.79
CA GLN A 193 0.14 20.42 23.93
C GLN A 193 -0.82 19.35 23.41
N CYS A 194 -0.63 18.12 23.86
CA CYS A 194 -1.48 17.00 23.50
C CYS A 194 -2.55 16.76 24.58
N PRO A 195 -3.84 17.00 24.29
CA PRO A 195 -4.91 16.72 25.26
C PRO A 195 -5.10 15.21 25.50
N TYR A 196 -4.70 14.36 24.55
CA TYR A 196 -4.83 12.91 24.63
C TYR A 196 -3.48 12.22 24.82
N GLN A 197 -3.41 11.28 25.78
CA GLN A 197 -2.23 10.46 26.05
C GLN A 197 -2.27 9.09 25.37
N ASP A 198 -3.47 8.54 25.18
CA ASP A 198 -3.70 7.25 24.52
C ASP A 198 -3.76 7.39 23.00
N GLN A 199 -3.64 6.26 22.29
CA GLN A 199 -3.91 6.23 20.85
C GLN A 199 -5.36 6.62 20.58
N LEU A 200 -5.57 7.43 19.55
CA LEU A 200 -6.89 7.96 19.24
C LEU A 200 -7.93 6.86 18.95
N SER A 201 -7.48 5.73 18.38
CA SER A 201 -8.29 4.52 18.20
C SER A 201 -8.84 3.95 19.52
N ILE A 202 -8.09 4.04 20.61
CA ILE A 202 -8.49 3.60 21.96
C ILE A 202 -9.43 4.64 22.60
N VAL A 203 -9.20 5.93 22.37
CA VAL A 203 -10.09 7.00 22.84
C VAL A 203 -11.48 6.85 22.21
N MET A 204 -11.55 6.58 20.90
CA MET A 204 -12.81 6.30 20.22
C MET A 204 -13.48 5.01 20.73
N GLU A 205 -12.69 3.97 21.02
CA GLU A 205 -13.21 2.73 21.62
C GLU A 205 -13.88 3.00 22.98
N ARG A 206 -13.25 3.81 23.84
CA ARG A 206 -13.83 4.16 25.15
C ARG A 206 -15.08 5.03 25.04
N ALA A 207 -15.15 5.89 24.02
CA ALA A 207 -16.29 6.79 23.82
C ALA A 207 -17.51 6.07 23.20
N TYR A 208 -17.30 5.21 22.19
CA TYR A 208 -18.39 4.62 21.39
C TYR A 208 -18.52 3.11 21.50
N GLY A 209 -17.58 2.40 22.13
CA GLY A 209 -17.64 0.93 22.28
C GLY A 209 -17.48 0.14 20.97
N LEU A 210 -16.94 0.76 19.91
CA LEU A 210 -16.83 0.17 18.57
C LEU A 210 -15.54 -0.65 18.35
N GLY A 211 -14.77 -0.88 19.41
CA GLY A 211 -13.42 -1.44 19.36
C GLY A 211 -12.39 -0.41 18.84
N ASN A 212 -11.12 -0.84 18.74
CA ASN A 212 -10.04 -0.01 18.23
C ASN A 212 -10.34 0.58 16.84
N PHE A 213 -10.59 1.88 16.80
CA PHE A 213 -11.13 2.57 15.63
C PHE A 213 -10.08 3.46 14.95
N ASN A 214 -9.22 2.82 14.15
CA ASN A 214 -8.22 3.52 13.34
C ASN A 214 -8.89 4.30 12.21
N ALA A 215 -8.31 5.44 11.83
CA ALA A 215 -8.93 6.34 10.87
C ALA A 215 -7.94 6.89 9.83
N SER A 216 -8.51 7.30 8.71
CA SER A 216 -7.77 7.78 7.54
C SER A 216 -7.12 9.16 7.78
N LEU A 217 -6.38 9.63 6.78
CA LEU A 217 -5.86 11.01 6.73
C LEU A 217 -6.96 12.07 6.90
N PHE A 218 -8.17 11.83 6.37
CA PHE A 218 -9.27 12.80 6.44
C PHE A 218 -9.79 12.97 7.87
N SER A 219 -9.96 11.86 8.59
CA SER A 219 -10.43 11.88 9.97
C SER A 219 -9.36 12.37 10.94
N THR A 220 -8.11 11.92 10.78
CA THR A 220 -7.07 12.16 11.78
C THR A 220 -6.34 13.49 11.58
N GLU A 221 -5.86 13.76 10.35
CA GLU A 221 -5.13 14.99 10.05
C GLU A 221 -6.05 16.15 9.64
N GLY A 222 -7.24 15.84 9.13
CA GLY A 222 -8.31 16.82 8.93
C GLY A 222 -9.06 17.08 10.23
N ILE A 223 -10.09 16.27 10.49
CA ILE A 223 -11.09 16.54 11.54
C ILE A 223 -10.47 16.59 12.94
N ALA A 224 -9.74 15.56 13.36
CA ALA A 224 -9.19 15.51 14.72
C ALA A 224 -8.15 16.59 15.00
N SER A 225 -7.33 16.94 13.99
CA SER A 225 -6.22 17.88 14.20
C SER A 225 -6.65 19.34 14.18
N VAL A 226 -7.58 19.71 13.29
CA VAL A 226 -7.94 21.14 13.08
C VAL A 226 -9.45 21.41 13.13
N GLY A 227 -10.25 20.39 13.40
CA GLY A 227 -11.71 20.48 13.40
C GLY A 227 -12.30 20.46 11.99
N THR A 228 -13.61 20.26 11.91
CA THR A 228 -14.36 20.07 10.65
C THR A 228 -14.30 21.30 9.73
N LEU A 229 -14.29 22.50 10.31
CA LEU A 229 -14.24 23.75 9.56
C LEU A 229 -12.93 23.92 8.78
N PHE A 230 -11.79 23.58 9.39
CA PHE A 230 -10.47 23.72 8.78
C PHE A 230 -9.94 22.43 8.16
N ALA A 231 -10.65 21.30 8.29
CA ALA A 231 -10.28 20.01 7.70
C ALA A 231 -9.92 20.07 6.19
N PRO A 232 -10.52 20.93 5.34
CA PRO A 232 -10.09 21.05 3.95
C PRO A 232 -8.63 21.49 3.76
N ILE A 233 -8.04 22.23 4.71
CA ILE A 233 -6.66 22.74 4.59
C ILE A 233 -5.64 21.60 4.69
N PRO A 234 -5.62 20.74 5.73
CA PRO A 234 -4.72 19.59 5.77
C PRO A 234 -4.95 18.62 4.63
N VAL A 235 -6.20 18.43 4.20
CA VAL A 235 -6.53 17.59 3.05
C VAL A 235 -5.91 18.12 1.76
N PHE A 236 -5.95 19.44 1.55
CA PHE A 236 -5.26 20.08 0.43
C PHE A 236 -3.75 19.85 0.48
N VAL A 237 -3.12 20.01 1.65
CA VAL A 237 -1.69 19.72 1.83
C VAL A 237 -1.36 18.25 1.55
N CYS A 238 -2.23 17.33 1.98
CA CYS A 238 -2.12 15.91 1.65
C CYS A 238 -2.19 15.67 0.14
N GLY A 239 -3.11 16.37 -0.55
CA GLY A 239 -3.21 16.36 -2.01
C GLY A 239 -1.93 16.86 -2.69
N LEU A 240 -1.29 17.91 -2.18
CA LEU A 240 -0.01 18.39 -2.67
C LEU A 240 1.11 17.36 -2.50
N ALA A 241 1.15 16.64 -1.38
CA ALA A 241 2.12 15.57 -1.15
C ALA A 241 1.92 14.40 -2.13
N ILE A 242 0.67 14.03 -2.44
CA ILE A 242 0.35 13.02 -3.46
C ILE A 242 0.71 13.54 -4.87
N ALA A 243 0.46 14.82 -5.16
CA ALA A 243 0.84 15.44 -6.43
C ALA A 243 2.37 15.44 -6.61
N LEU A 244 3.13 15.68 -5.54
CA LEU A 244 4.58 15.54 -5.53
C LEU A 244 4.98 14.09 -5.86
N ALA A 245 4.35 13.10 -5.23
CA ALA A 245 4.59 11.69 -5.55
C ALA A 245 4.37 11.36 -7.04
N ASN A 246 3.28 11.86 -7.62
CA ASN A 246 2.98 11.72 -9.04
C ASN A 246 4.05 12.39 -9.92
N ARG A 247 4.57 13.54 -9.50
CA ARG A 247 5.67 14.22 -10.20
C ARG A 247 6.99 13.45 -10.10
N LEU A 248 7.27 12.82 -8.96
CA LEU A 248 8.48 12.01 -8.75
C LEU A 248 8.43 10.70 -9.57
N SER A 249 7.25 10.09 -9.70
CA SER A 249 7.04 8.90 -10.51
C SER A 249 6.95 9.18 -12.02
N ALA A 250 6.72 10.43 -12.44
CA ALA A 250 6.56 10.82 -13.85
C ALA A 250 7.62 10.22 -14.81
N GLY A 251 7.18 9.37 -15.74
CA GLY A 251 8.04 8.68 -16.72
C GLY A 251 8.47 7.26 -16.30
N LEU A 252 7.95 6.69 -15.21
CA LEU A 252 7.97 5.24 -14.96
C LEU A 252 6.80 4.61 -15.71
N SER A 253 6.83 3.29 -15.92
CA SER A 253 5.65 2.60 -16.43
C SER A 253 4.54 2.55 -15.37
N ASP A 254 3.30 2.72 -15.80
CA ASP A 254 2.15 2.69 -14.89
C ASP A 254 2.04 1.35 -14.15
N ARG A 255 2.43 0.26 -14.81
CA ARG A 255 2.51 -1.09 -14.22
C ARG A 255 3.48 -1.14 -13.04
N PHE A 256 4.66 -0.55 -13.19
CA PHE A 256 5.66 -0.50 -12.14
C PHE A 256 5.17 0.32 -10.94
N ILE A 257 4.58 1.49 -11.19
CA ILE A 257 4.02 2.34 -10.12
C ILE A 257 2.90 1.60 -9.39
N LEU A 258 1.99 0.96 -10.13
CA LEU A 258 0.86 0.24 -9.55
C LEU A 258 1.30 -0.91 -8.64
N ILE A 259 2.26 -1.73 -9.08
CA ILE A 259 2.74 -2.88 -8.30
C ILE A 259 3.57 -2.40 -7.10
N SER A 260 4.49 -1.45 -7.29
CA SER A 260 5.35 -0.96 -6.20
C SER A 260 4.58 -0.17 -5.14
N GLY A 261 3.50 0.52 -5.52
CA GLY A 261 2.64 1.29 -4.62
C GLY A 261 1.39 0.55 -4.12
N ALA A 262 1.21 -0.73 -4.46
CA ALA A 262 -0.04 -1.49 -4.31
C ALA A 262 -0.64 -1.52 -2.89
N ILE A 263 0.20 -1.37 -1.87
CA ILE A 263 -0.20 -1.49 -0.46
C ILE A 263 -0.65 -0.13 0.12
N PHE A 264 -0.19 0.98 -0.45
CA PHE A 264 -0.41 2.31 0.12
C PHE A 264 -1.88 2.75 0.15
N PRO A 265 -2.72 2.48 -0.86
CA PRO A 265 -4.15 2.80 -0.77
C PRO A 265 -4.80 2.17 0.46
N GLN A 266 -4.48 0.91 0.75
CA GLN A 266 -5.02 0.19 1.92
C GLN A 266 -4.54 0.78 3.26
N ILE A 267 -3.28 1.25 3.29
CA ILE A 267 -2.71 1.90 4.48
C ILE A 267 -3.38 3.26 4.70
N LEU A 268 -3.53 4.08 3.66
CA LEU A 268 -4.11 5.43 3.73
C LEU A 268 -5.58 5.44 4.19
N LEU A 269 -6.31 4.34 3.95
CA LEU A 269 -7.67 4.17 4.46
C LEU A 269 -7.72 4.01 5.99
N ASN A 270 -6.65 3.55 6.62
CA ASN A 270 -6.63 3.21 8.05
C ASN A 270 -5.61 4.03 8.86
N VAL A 271 -4.77 4.83 8.22
CA VAL A 271 -3.65 5.52 8.85
C VAL A 271 -3.50 6.92 8.25
N PRO A 272 -3.17 7.96 9.04
CA PRO A 272 -2.90 9.30 8.53
C PRO A 272 -1.73 9.34 7.53
N LEU A 273 -1.69 10.39 6.69
CA LEU A 273 -0.68 10.50 5.64
C LEU A 273 0.73 10.67 6.22
N THR A 274 0.90 11.45 7.29
CA THR A 274 2.22 11.65 7.90
C THR A 274 2.81 10.34 8.44
N THR A 275 2.00 9.52 9.12
CA THR A 275 2.41 8.18 9.55
C THR A 275 2.66 7.27 8.34
N THR A 276 1.88 7.40 7.28
CA THR A 276 2.13 6.66 6.03
C THR A 276 3.47 7.03 5.40
N LEU A 277 3.85 8.31 5.42
CA LEU A 277 5.12 8.82 4.90
C LEU A 277 6.32 8.37 5.75
N LEU A 278 6.24 8.51 7.07
CA LEU A 278 7.35 8.31 7.99
C LEU A 278 7.49 6.86 8.47
N THR A 279 6.37 6.21 8.80
CA THR A 279 6.33 4.88 9.44
C THR A 279 6.13 3.76 8.43
N HIS A 280 5.30 3.99 7.41
CA HIS A 280 5.09 3.00 6.34
C HIS A 280 6.04 3.20 5.15
N GLY A 281 6.93 4.18 5.21
CA GLY A 281 7.99 4.37 4.23
C GLY A 281 7.52 4.93 2.88
N ALA A 282 6.34 5.57 2.79
CA ALA A 282 5.90 6.17 1.52
C ALA A 282 6.88 7.23 1.02
N ALA A 283 7.50 8.01 1.91
CA ALA A 283 8.52 8.99 1.53
C ALA A 283 9.73 8.30 0.88
N LEU A 284 10.14 7.15 1.41
CA LEU A 284 11.22 6.34 0.84
C LEU A 284 10.82 5.76 -0.51
N LEU A 285 9.59 5.29 -0.67
CA LEU A 285 9.07 4.86 -1.98
C LEU A 285 9.08 6.01 -3.00
N PHE A 286 8.69 7.22 -2.61
CA PHE A 286 8.70 8.38 -3.51
C PHE A 286 10.13 8.74 -3.94
N LEU A 287 11.08 8.66 -3.02
CA LEU A 287 12.51 8.82 -3.32
C LEU A 287 13.00 7.73 -4.27
N LEU A 288 12.61 6.48 -4.04
CA LEU A 288 12.95 5.35 -4.91
C LEU A 288 12.41 5.55 -6.32
N TRP A 289 11.14 5.94 -6.47
CA TRP A 289 10.58 6.30 -7.76
C TRP A 289 11.37 7.41 -8.45
N TYR A 290 11.79 8.43 -7.71
CA TYR A 290 12.58 9.53 -8.27
C TYR A 290 13.91 9.07 -8.87
N ILE A 291 14.65 8.21 -8.17
CA ILE A 291 15.99 7.76 -8.58
C ILE A 291 15.98 6.62 -9.60
N THR A 292 14.86 5.91 -9.78
CA THR A 292 14.74 4.80 -10.73
C THR A 292 15.06 5.24 -12.17
N PRO A 293 15.94 4.51 -12.90
CA PRO A 293 16.26 4.79 -14.29
C PRO A 293 15.04 4.63 -15.20
N ARG A 294 14.83 5.60 -16.10
CA ARG A 294 13.67 5.58 -17.02
C ARG A 294 13.94 4.80 -18.30
N THR A 295 15.21 4.64 -18.65
CA THR A 295 15.67 3.90 -19.82
C THR A 295 15.27 2.43 -19.81
N ILE A 296 15.10 1.81 -18.62
CA ILE A 296 14.67 0.41 -18.48
C ILE A 296 13.24 0.22 -19.02
N PHE A 297 12.38 1.23 -18.90
CA PHE A 297 10.98 1.14 -19.34
C PHE A 297 10.77 1.54 -20.81
N GLY A 298 11.75 2.21 -21.42
CA GLY A 298 11.70 2.59 -22.84
C GLY A 298 11.68 1.37 -23.78
N GLN A 299 12.24 0.24 -23.36
CA GLN A 299 12.21 -1.01 -24.12
C GLN A 299 10.81 -1.65 -24.18
N GLU A 300 10.00 -1.57 -23.12
CA GLU A 300 8.61 -2.08 -23.14
C GLU A 300 7.72 -1.32 -24.14
N ALA A 301 7.93 0.00 -24.28
CA ALA A 301 7.20 0.83 -25.24
C ALA A 301 7.60 0.50 -26.69
N SER A 302 8.88 0.19 -26.93
CA SER A 302 9.40 -0.19 -28.25
C SER A 302 8.96 -1.61 -28.64
N GLU A 303 9.00 -2.59 -27.72
CA GLU A 303 8.48 -3.95 -27.93
C GLU A 303 6.98 -3.95 -28.24
N LYS A 304 6.16 -3.20 -27.47
CA LYS A 304 4.71 -3.07 -27.75
C LYS A 304 4.42 -2.43 -29.12
N SER A 305 5.24 -1.44 -29.52
CA SER A 305 5.11 -0.79 -30.82
C SER A 305 5.46 -1.75 -31.96
N ALA A 306 6.50 -2.58 -31.77
CA ALA A 306 6.91 -3.60 -32.74
C ALA A 306 5.90 -4.77 -32.85
N GLU A 307 5.32 -5.23 -31.73
CA GLU A 307 4.25 -6.26 -31.73
C GLU A 307 2.98 -5.76 -32.41
N THR A 308 2.58 -4.51 -32.14
CA THR A 308 1.40 -3.89 -32.75
C THR A 308 1.60 -3.70 -34.26
N GLN A 309 2.80 -3.30 -34.69
CA GLN A 309 3.16 -3.19 -36.10
C GLN A 309 3.27 -4.56 -36.79
N GLY A 310 3.81 -5.58 -36.12
CA GLY A 310 3.90 -6.96 -36.63
C GLY A 310 2.53 -7.59 -36.84
N SER A 311 1.60 -7.40 -35.88
CA SER A 311 0.22 -7.87 -35.98
C SER A 311 -0.57 -7.17 -37.09
N ALA A 312 -0.42 -5.84 -37.24
CA ALA A 312 -1.06 -5.08 -38.31
C ALA A 312 -0.52 -5.46 -39.72
N THR A 313 0.77 -5.77 -39.82
CA THR A 313 1.39 -6.17 -41.09
C THR A 313 0.96 -7.57 -41.52
N ARG A 314 0.82 -8.50 -40.57
CA ARG A 314 0.33 -9.88 -40.80
C ARG A 314 -1.16 -9.91 -41.17
N SER A 315 -1.96 -9.00 -40.60
CA SER A 315 -3.36 -8.78 -40.98
C SER A 315 -3.51 -8.23 -42.41
N ARG A 316 -2.64 -7.30 -42.83
CA ARG A 316 -2.63 -6.75 -44.19
C ARG A 316 -2.19 -7.75 -45.26
N SER A 317 -1.22 -8.63 -44.97
CA SER A 317 -0.79 -9.66 -45.92
C SER A 317 -1.88 -10.72 -46.16
N LEU A 318 -2.59 -11.15 -45.12
CA LEU A 318 -3.72 -12.07 -45.22
C LEU A 318 -4.88 -11.47 -46.03
N ARG A 319 -5.19 -10.18 -45.84
CA ARG A 319 -6.20 -9.48 -46.64
C ARG A 319 -5.82 -9.27 -48.11
N ARG A 320 -4.51 -9.19 -48.44
CA ARG A 320 -4.05 -9.15 -49.83
C ARG A 320 -4.10 -10.52 -50.50
N ALA A 321 -3.75 -11.59 -49.78
CA ALA A 321 -3.86 -12.95 -50.30
C ALA A 321 -5.32 -13.35 -50.62
N ALA A 322 -6.27 -12.95 -49.78
CA ALA A 322 -7.70 -13.19 -50.00
C ALA A 322 -8.34 -12.35 -51.12
N LYS A 323 -7.62 -11.37 -51.70
CA LYS A 323 -8.09 -10.53 -52.82
C LYS A 323 -7.59 -11.01 -54.18
N ILE A 324 -6.72 -12.02 -54.21
CA ILE A 324 -6.08 -12.56 -55.42
C ILE A 324 -6.63 -13.97 -55.76
N ALA A 325 -7.45 -14.55 -54.87
CA ALA A 325 -8.28 -15.73 -55.12
C ALA A 325 -9.71 -15.28 -55.48
#